data_AF-A0A1W6KBL7-F1
#
_entry.id   AF-A0A1W6KBL7-F1
#
_cell.length_a   1.000
_cell.length_b   1.000
_cell.length_c   1.000
_cell.angle_alpha   90.00
_cell.angle_beta   90.00
_cell.angle_gamma   90.00
#
_symmetry.space_group_name_H-M   'P 1'
#
loop_
_entity.id
_entity.type
_entity.pdbx_description
1 polymer ?
#
loop_
_entity_poly.entity_id
_entity_poly.type
_entity_poly.pdbx_seq_one_letter_code
_entity_poly.pdbx_strand_id
1 'polypeptide(L)'
;MKNILLFTATIALSTYTFAGNMSSDEDMKATHDQSKDKRSFENILNNDEMKRLHKQMTRYGMSEPGFEARLEMTTTDKGRAYHRALEEAEKNTAG
;
A
#
# COMPACT_ATOMS: atom_id res chain seq x y z
N MET A 1 54.72 -11.28 -14.88
CA MET A 1 54.06 -10.93 -13.60
C MET A 1 52.58 -10.74 -13.88
N LYS A 2 51.70 -11.46 -13.17
CA LYS A 2 50.24 -11.42 -13.31
C LYS A 2 49.68 -10.40 -12.33
N ASN A 3 48.98 -9.38 -12.83
CA ASN A 3 48.24 -8.46 -11.98
C ASN A 3 46.75 -8.72 -12.19
N ILE A 4 46.12 -9.39 -11.23
CA ILE A 4 44.66 -9.59 -11.21
C ILE A 4 44.11 -8.55 -10.24
N LEU A 5 43.40 -7.57 -10.76
CA LEU A 5 42.63 -6.61 -9.97
C LEU A 5 41.26 -7.23 -9.68
N LEU A 6 40.99 -7.50 -8.40
CA LEU A 6 39.67 -7.89 -7.90
C LEU A 6 39.00 -6.66 -7.32
N PHE A 7 37.86 -6.28 -7.90
CA PHE A 7 36.96 -5.27 -7.33
C PHE A 7 35.87 -5.97 -6.52
N THR A 8 35.87 -5.75 -5.22
CA THR A 8 34.82 -6.22 -4.31
C THR A 8 33.85 -5.07 -4.06
N ALA A 9 32.62 -5.20 -4.56
CA ALA A 9 31.53 -4.28 -4.22
C ALA A 9 30.73 -4.86 -3.06
N THR A 10 30.79 -4.20 -1.90
CA THR A 10 29.93 -4.50 -0.75
C THR A 10 28.61 -3.75 -0.91
N ILE A 11 27.50 -4.49 -1.03
CA ILE A 11 26.15 -3.92 -1.02
C ILE A 11 25.72 -3.78 0.44
N ALA A 12 25.65 -2.55 0.95
CA ALA A 12 25.05 -2.28 2.24
C ALA A 12 23.51 -2.30 2.09
N LEU A 13 22.85 -3.29 2.69
CA LEU A 13 21.39 -3.26 2.84
C LEU A 13 21.04 -2.35 4.01
N SER A 14 20.59 -1.13 3.72
CA SER A 14 19.96 -0.27 4.72
C SER A 14 18.55 -0.80 5.02
N THR A 15 18.38 -1.39 6.20
CA THR A 15 17.05 -1.70 6.76
C THR A 15 16.46 -0.44 7.36
N TYR A 16 15.51 0.17 6.67
CA TYR A 16 14.69 1.25 7.21
C TYR A 16 13.49 0.62 7.94
N THR A 17 13.45 0.72 9.27
CA THR A 17 12.24 0.44 10.06
C THR A 17 11.55 1.77 10.35
N PHE A 18 10.49 2.07 9.60
CA PHE A 18 9.63 3.21 9.86
C PHE A 18 8.64 2.83 10.97
N ALA A 19 8.99 3.13 12.22
CA ALA A 19 8.08 3.03 13.36
C ALA A 19 7.36 4.37 13.54
N GLY A 20 6.22 4.53 12.88
CA GLY A 20 5.29 5.63 13.14
C GLY A 20 4.52 5.36 14.42
N ASN A 21 4.89 6.04 15.51
CA ASN A 21 4.14 6.04 16.75
C ASN A 21 2.83 6.82 16.56
N MET A 22 1.70 6.12 16.48
CA MET A 22 0.38 6.72 16.68
C MET A 22 -0.20 6.11 17.95
N SER A 23 0.01 6.81 19.06
CA SER A 23 -0.64 6.51 20.33
C SER A 23 -1.72 7.56 20.59
N SER A 24 -2.70 7.17 21.42
CA SER A 24 -3.89 7.88 21.92
C SER A 24 -5.05 7.95 20.91
N ASP A 25 -6.30 7.64 21.23
CA ASP A 25 -6.91 7.23 22.50
C ASP A 25 -8.36 6.80 22.21
N GLU A 26 -8.97 6.11 23.18
CA GLU A 26 -10.42 6.09 23.48
C GLU A 26 -11.43 5.50 22.45
N ASP A 27 -11.80 4.25 22.74
CA ASP A 27 -13.19 3.80 22.99
C ASP A 27 -14.32 4.51 22.23
N MET A 28 -14.83 3.89 21.15
CA MET A 28 -16.26 3.99 20.81
C MET A 28 -16.80 2.69 20.22
N LYS A 29 -17.40 1.91 21.12
CA LYS A 29 -18.56 1.04 20.89
C LYS A 29 -19.47 1.58 19.77
N ALA A 30 -19.37 0.96 18.60
CA ALA A 30 -20.47 0.89 17.65
C ALA A 30 -20.44 -0.48 17.00
N THR A 31 -21.24 -1.40 17.52
CA THR A 31 -21.68 -2.60 16.78
C THR A 31 -22.61 -2.13 15.66
N HIS A 32 -22.10 -1.33 14.74
CA HIS A 32 -22.73 -1.06 13.46
C HIS A 32 -22.57 -2.35 12.65
N ASP A 33 -23.61 -2.69 11.90
CA ASP A 33 -23.83 -3.94 11.18
C ASP A 33 -22.57 -4.39 10.41
N GLN A 34 -21.68 -5.17 11.06
CA GLN A 34 -20.39 -5.62 10.50
C GLN A 34 -20.57 -6.34 9.14
N SER A 35 -21.76 -6.86 8.87
CA SER A 35 -22.10 -7.51 7.61
C SER A 35 -22.27 -6.54 6.44
N LYS A 36 -22.68 -5.29 6.70
CA LYS A 36 -22.79 -4.22 5.69
C LYS A 36 -21.44 -3.59 5.41
N ASP A 37 -20.64 -3.40 6.45
CA ASP A 37 -19.29 -2.84 6.30
C ASP A 37 -18.38 -3.81 5.55
N LYS A 38 -18.44 -5.11 5.87
CA LYS A 38 -17.71 -6.16 5.10
C LYS A 38 -18.14 -6.24 3.63
N ARG A 39 -19.44 -6.19 3.33
CA ARG A 39 -19.92 -6.20 1.94
C ARG A 39 -19.50 -4.96 1.16
N SER A 40 -19.55 -3.80 1.79
CA SER A 40 -19.09 -2.54 1.18
C SER A 40 -17.59 -2.57 0.93
N PHE A 41 -16.83 -3.14 1.86
CA PHE A 41 -15.39 -3.33 1.79
C PHE A 41 -14.96 -4.28 0.66
N GLU A 42 -15.57 -5.46 0.57
CA GLU A 42 -15.30 -6.40 -0.53
C GLU A 42 -15.65 -5.81 -1.89
N ASN A 43 -16.73 -5.04 -1.99
CA ASN A 43 -17.10 -4.33 -3.22
C ASN A 43 -16.04 -3.29 -3.64
N ILE A 44 -15.46 -2.56 -2.68
CA ILE A 44 -14.37 -1.62 -2.94
C ILE A 44 -13.14 -2.37 -3.46
N LEU A 45 -12.72 -3.43 -2.76
CA LEU A 45 -11.55 -4.22 -3.14
C LEU A 45 -11.73 -4.97 -4.46
N ASN A 46 -12.98 -5.28 -4.85
CA ASN A 46 -13.30 -5.93 -6.12
C ASN A 46 -13.44 -4.98 -7.32
N ASN A 47 -13.17 -3.70 -7.16
CA ASN A 47 -13.14 -2.77 -8.28
C ASN A 47 -11.93 -3.02 -9.20
N ASP A 48 -12.19 -3.49 -10.42
CA ASP A 48 -11.15 -3.86 -11.40
C ASP A 48 -10.32 -2.67 -11.88
N GLU A 49 -10.93 -1.49 -11.99
CA GLU A 49 -10.22 -0.27 -12.35
C GLU A 49 -9.20 0.10 -11.28
N MET A 50 -9.62 0.09 -10.00
CA MET A 50 -8.73 0.39 -8.88
C MET A 50 -7.62 -0.66 -8.75
N LYS A 51 -7.92 -1.95 -8.95
CA LYS A 51 -6.90 -3.02 -9.03
C LYS A 51 -5.87 -2.74 -10.11
N ARG A 52 -6.33 -2.35 -11.32
CA ARG A 52 -5.46 -2.06 -12.46
C ARG A 52 -4.55 -0.86 -12.16
N LEU A 53 -5.12 0.23 -11.63
CA LEU A 53 -4.37 1.44 -11.29
C LEU A 53 -3.35 1.17 -10.16
N HIS A 54 -3.77 0.48 -9.10
CA HIS A 54 -2.88 0.07 -8.02
C HIS A 54 -1.70 -0.76 -8.56
N LYS A 55 -1.98 -1.75 -9.43
CA LYS A 55 -0.93 -2.55 -10.08
C LYS A 55 -0.01 -1.71 -10.96
N GLN A 56 -0.54 -0.74 -11.70
CA GLN A 56 0.26 0.16 -12.54
C GLN A 56 1.20 1.03 -11.69
N MET A 57 0.69 1.67 -10.63
CA MET A 57 1.56 2.48 -9.76
C MET A 57 2.59 1.64 -9.01
N THR A 58 2.27 0.38 -8.64
CA THR A 58 3.23 -0.50 -7.94
C THR A 58 4.30 -1.02 -8.91
N ARG A 59 3.91 -1.44 -10.11
CA ARG A 59 4.84 -1.99 -11.09
C ARG A 59 5.71 -0.93 -11.76
N TYR A 60 5.14 0.25 -12.00
CA TYR A 60 5.73 1.31 -12.80
C TYR A 60 5.90 2.61 -12.00
N GLY A 61 6.08 2.53 -10.68
CA GLY A 61 5.99 3.70 -9.78
C GLY A 61 6.98 4.84 -10.02
N MET A 62 7.99 4.67 -10.86
CA MET A 62 8.93 5.73 -11.27
C MET A 62 8.76 6.18 -12.73
N SER A 63 7.84 5.57 -13.48
CA SER A 63 7.54 6.02 -14.84
C SER A 63 6.26 6.85 -14.86
N GLU A 64 6.11 7.63 -15.93
CA GLU A 64 4.94 8.45 -16.21
C GLU A 64 3.60 7.72 -15.99
N PRO A 65 3.34 6.52 -16.57
CA PRO A 65 2.07 5.82 -16.34
C PRO A 65 1.87 5.37 -14.88
N GLY A 66 2.95 5.15 -14.11
CA GLY A 66 2.81 4.87 -12.68
C GLY A 66 2.49 6.12 -11.86
N PHE A 67 3.05 7.28 -12.24
CA PHE A 67 2.72 8.57 -11.64
C PHE A 67 1.27 8.99 -11.96
N GLU A 68 0.81 8.77 -13.19
CA GLU A 68 -0.59 9.00 -13.58
C GLU A 68 -1.54 8.11 -12.77
N ALA A 69 -1.23 6.81 -12.66
CA ALA A 69 -2.03 5.91 -11.85
C ALA A 69 -2.05 6.32 -10.37
N ARG A 70 -0.92 6.78 -9.82
CA ARG A 70 -0.86 7.33 -8.46
C ARG A 70 -1.71 8.59 -8.33
N LEU A 71 -1.67 9.49 -9.31
CA LEU A 71 -2.47 10.71 -9.31
C LEU A 71 -3.95 10.35 -9.22
N GLU A 72 -4.43 9.47 -10.10
CA GLU A 72 -5.83 9.02 -10.11
C GLU A 72 -6.23 8.35 -8.78
N MET A 73 -5.36 7.52 -8.22
CA MET A 73 -5.61 6.84 -6.95
C MET A 73 -5.64 7.80 -5.74
N THR A 74 -5.02 8.97 -5.83
CA THR A 74 -4.93 9.93 -4.72
C THR A 74 -5.95 11.07 -4.84
N THR A 75 -6.28 11.49 -6.05
CA THR A 75 -7.23 12.59 -6.31
C THR A 75 -8.68 12.14 -6.20
N THR A 76 -8.99 10.88 -6.56
CA THR A 76 -10.36 10.36 -6.55
C THR A 76 -10.77 9.75 -5.21
N ASP A 77 -12.07 9.88 -4.86
CA ASP A 77 -12.62 9.22 -3.67
C ASP A 77 -12.53 7.70 -3.74
N LYS A 78 -12.72 7.13 -4.94
CA LYS A 78 -12.62 5.68 -5.17
C LYS A 78 -11.20 5.18 -4.89
N GLY A 79 -10.18 5.88 -5.38
CA GLY A 79 -8.78 5.54 -5.14
C GLY A 79 -8.41 5.63 -3.67
N ARG A 80 -8.83 6.70 -2.98
CA ARG A 80 -8.63 6.86 -1.53
C ARG A 80 -9.34 5.77 -0.73
N ALA A 81 -10.59 5.47 -1.05
CA ALA A 81 -11.35 4.40 -0.42
C ALA A 81 -10.70 3.03 -0.64
N TYR A 82 -10.16 2.79 -1.83
CA TYR A 82 -9.43 1.56 -2.15
C TYR A 82 -8.15 1.41 -1.33
N HIS A 83 -7.35 2.48 -1.16
CA HIS A 83 -6.16 2.42 -0.30
C HIS A 83 -6.50 2.20 1.16
N ARG A 84 -7.53 2.87 1.70
CA ARG A 84 -8.02 2.61 3.06
C ARG A 84 -8.46 1.15 3.21
N ALA A 85 -9.14 0.61 2.20
CA ALA A 85 -9.56 -0.78 2.21
C ALA A 85 -8.37 -1.75 2.20
N LEU A 86 -7.31 -1.47 1.43
CA LEU A 86 -6.09 -2.28 1.48
C LEU A 86 -5.41 -2.25 2.85
N GLU A 87 -5.29 -1.07 3.45
CA GLU A 87 -4.65 -0.89 4.77
C GLU A 87 -5.39 -1.65 5.87
N GLU A 88 -6.71 -1.58 5.86
CA GLU A 88 -7.57 -2.31 6.80
C GLU A 88 -7.50 -3.83 6.58
N ALA A 89 -7.41 -4.29 5.32
CA ALA A 89 -7.24 -5.70 5.01
C ALA A 89 -5.90 -6.22 5.55
N GLU A 90 -4.82 -5.44 5.41
CA GLU A 90 -3.49 -5.77 5.92
C GLU A 90 -3.50 -5.90 7.45
N LYS A 91 -4.11 -4.94 8.16
CA LYS A 91 -4.29 -4.98 9.62
C LYS A 91 -5.03 -6.23 10.09
N ASN A 92 -6.10 -6.60 9.39
CA ASN A 92 -6.90 -7.78 9.72
C ASN A 92 -6.20 -9.12 9.40
N THR A 93 -5.20 -9.12 8.50
CA THR A 93 -4.46 -10.34 8.12
C THR A 93 -3.19 -10.54 8.96
N ALA A 94 -2.66 -9.47 9.57
CA ALA A 94 -1.46 -9.50 10.41
C ALA A 94 -1.75 -9.79 11.90
N GLY A 95 -3.02 -9.97 12.28
CA GLY A 95 -3.49 -10.29 13.64
C GLY A 95 -3.68 -11.78 13.91
#